data_AF-A0A496Y9P9-F1
#
_entry.id   AF-A0A496Y9P9-F1
#
_cell.length_a   1.000
_cell.length_b   1.000
_cell.length_c   1.000
_cell.angle_alpha   90.00
_cell.angle_beta   90.00
_cell.angle_gamma   90.00
#
_symmetry.space_group_name_H-M   'P 1'
#
loop_
_entity.id
_entity.type
_entity.pdbx_description
1 polymer ?
#
loop_
_entity_poly.entity_id
_entity_poly.type
_entity_poly.pdbx_seq_one_letter_code
_entity_poly.pdbx_strand_id
1 'polypeptide(L)'
;MSGITLLLNTAKGALMAQQLAMDVVSHNVANVNTPDYTRQVANFQAMRPAPFDGVTIGRGVDVTSVQRNADAFIENTLQQRQSDLSATSEEELYMKVLEGVFNENTGRSLTGQMADFWNAWNDLSNNPSGDSERNVLFERGKFLCQAFRDVSADLDQVDRELNLSLDAGVESINEITGKIANLNEQIVAMSITGDANDLIDQRQHLVNQLAEYLDISYYVSSDNTMTVTTRKGNLLVSKAESYSLSFDGNAVNWESSGGADVDITDTIAGGKMGGWLEMRDSILPEYNGKLNQLSSSLIWEVNNIHAQGVGLERMTDMTASYEATDHTQNLWDQTSGLPYYDSINSSGSFDIWVYDSSGAVVGAGPVTIDVDGAGVSTLNGLTGTINGIANMNAELTP
;
A
#
# COMPACT_ATOMS: atom_id res chain seq x y z
N MET A 1 18.64 71.95 31.65
CA MET A 1 18.54 70.57 32.18
C MET A 1 18.10 69.51 31.14
N SER A 2 17.73 69.89 29.91
CA SER A 2 17.24 68.96 28.87
C SER A 2 18.25 67.87 28.43
N GLY A 3 19.57 68.13 28.48
CA GLY A 3 20.60 67.16 28.06
C GLY A 3 20.76 65.94 28.99
N ILE A 4 20.58 66.10 30.30
CA ILE A 4 20.66 64.98 31.27
C ILE A 4 19.45 64.06 31.10
N THR A 5 18.26 64.63 30.87
CA THR A 5 17.04 63.86 30.62
C THR A 5 17.16 63.03 29.33
N LEU A 6 17.74 63.58 28.26
CA LEU A 6 18.02 62.84 27.03
C LEU A 6 18.99 61.67 27.29
N LEU A 7 20.09 61.92 28.00
CA LEU A 7 21.10 60.91 28.30
C LEU A 7 20.56 59.78 29.21
N LEU A 8 19.77 60.12 30.22
CA LEU A 8 19.07 59.15 31.08
C LEU A 8 18.03 58.33 30.32
N ASN A 9 17.28 58.95 29.41
CA ASN A 9 16.30 58.24 28.57
C ASN A 9 16.98 57.29 27.58
N THR A 10 18.10 57.70 26.98
CA THR A 10 18.91 56.83 26.12
C THR A 10 19.47 55.64 26.90
N ALA A 11 20.01 55.87 28.11
CA ALA A 11 20.49 54.79 28.98
C ALA A 11 19.36 53.83 29.40
N LYS A 12 18.19 54.36 29.76
CA LYS A 12 17.00 53.56 30.09
C LYS A 12 16.55 52.70 28.91
N GLY A 13 16.43 53.29 27.72
CA GLY A 13 16.02 52.57 26.50
C GLY A 13 17.01 51.47 26.13
N ALA A 14 18.31 51.75 26.19
CA ALA A 14 19.34 50.75 25.94
C ALA A 14 19.29 49.60 26.94
N LEU A 15 19.09 49.86 28.24
CA LEU A 15 18.94 48.81 29.25
C LEU A 15 17.69 47.95 29.03
N MET A 16 16.56 48.56 28.66
CA MET A 16 15.32 47.82 28.34
C MET A 16 15.50 46.93 27.10
N ALA A 17 16.11 47.46 26.05
CA ALA A 17 16.41 46.69 24.84
C ALA A 17 17.34 45.50 25.12
N GLN A 18 18.37 45.70 25.95
CA GLN A 18 19.27 44.61 26.35
C GLN A 18 18.62 43.61 27.30
N GLN A 19 17.71 44.05 28.18
CA GLN A 19 16.93 43.15 29.03
C GLN A 19 16.08 42.21 28.17
N LEU A 20 15.36 42.74 27.18
CA LEU A 20 14.57 41.92 26.26
C LEU A 20 15.47 40.92 25.49
N ALA A 21 16.65 41.34 25.04
CA ALA A 21 17.58 40.42 24.39
C ALA A 21 18.08 39.31 25.33
N MET A 22 18.30 39.61 26.62
CA MET A 22 18.63 38.59 27.61
C MET A 22 17.45 37.66 27.90
N ASP A 23 16.21 38.16 27.90
CA ASP A 23 15.01 37.34 28.01
C ASP A 23 14.90 36.38 26.82
N VAL A 24 15.18 36.83 25.59
CA VAL A 24 15.26 35.97 24.39
C VAL A 24 16.36 34.92 24.53
N VAL A 25 17.55 35.28 25.05
CA VAL A 25 18.60 34.29 25.33
C VAL A 25 18.14 33.28 26.38
N SER A 26 17.49 33.73 27.46
CA SER A 26 16.97 32.84 28.48
C SER A 26 15.89 31.90 27.93
N HIS A 27 15.03 32.40 27.05
CA HIS A 27 13.99 31.62 26.38
C HIS A 27 14.59 30.55 25.46
N ASN A 28 15.62 30.90 24.69
CA ASN A 28 16.38 29.95 23.87
C ASN A 28 17.02 28.84 24.70
N VAL A 29 17.65 29.21 25.83
CA VAL A 29 18.30 28.22 26.72
C VAL A 29 17.27 27.29 27.35
N ALA A 30 16.10 27.81 27.75
CA ALA A 30 15.02 27.01 28.31
C ALA A 30 14.46 26.00 27.30
N ASN A 31 14.43 26.35 26.01
CA ASN A 31 13.86 25.53 24.93
C ASN A 31 14.91 24.77 24.10
N VAL A 32 16.17 24.72 24.54
CA VAL A 32 17.26 24.08 23.78
C VAL A 32 17.01 22.59 23.49
N ASN A 33 16.23 21.93 24.34
CA ASN A 33 15.85 20.51 24.21
C ASN A 33 14.40 20.31 23.73
N THR A 34 13.70 21.39 23.38
CA THR A 34 12.35 21.29 22.82
C THR A 34 12.48 20.93 21.33
N PRO A 35 11.88 19.83 20.86
CA PRO A 35 11.90 19.45 19.44
C PRO A 35 11.34 20.58 18.56
N ASP A 36 11.94 20.75 17.38
CA ASP A 36 11.55 21.76 16.38
C ASP A 36 11.54 23.22 16.86
N TYR A 37 12.13 23.51 18.04
CA TYR A 37 12.30 24.88 18.51
C TYR A 37 13.33 25.63 17.66
N THR A 38 12.97 26.84 17.23
CA THR A 38 13.87 27.68 16.45
C THR A 38 14.52 28.74 17.33
N ARG A 39 15.85 28.84 17.26
CA ARG A 39 16.59 29.90 17.97
C ARG A 39 16.07 31.28 17.56
N GLN A 40 15.69 32.09 18.53
CA GLN A 40 15.21 33.45 18.32
C GLN A 40 16.33 34.48 18.53
N VAL A 41 16.29 35.57 17.76
CA VAL A 41 17.26 36.68 17.81
C VAL A 41 16.53 38.02 17.90
N ALA A 42 16.87 38.81 18.92
CA ALA A 42 16.39 40.19 19.04
C ALA A 42 17.17 41.10 18.08
N ASN A 43 16.46 41.73 17.15
CA ASN A 43 17.06 42.66 16.19
C ASN A 43 17.08 44.08 16.74
N PHE A 44 18.28 44.65 16.86
CA PHE A 44 18.46 46.02 17.33
C PHE A 44 18.45 47.00 16.15
N GLN A 45 17.74 48.12 16.30
CA GLN A 45 17.83 49.26 15.39
C GLN A 45 18.12 50.54 16.17
N ALA A 46 18.96 51.40 15.60
CA ALA A 46 19.18 52.72 16.16
C ALA A 46 17.88 53.54 16.11
N MET A 47 17.48 54.12 17.24
CA MET A 47 16.34 55.02 17.30
C MET A 47 16.61 56.28 16.47
N ARG A 48 15.54 56.83 15.86
CA ARG A 48 15.63 58.06 15.06
C ARG A 48 16.28 59.20 15.88
N PRO A 49 17.37 59.82 15.39
CA PRO A 49 18.05 60.90 16.11
C PRO A 49 17.12 62.10 16.35
N ALA A 50 17.35 62.84 17.44
CA ALA A 50 16.61 64.07 17.74
C ALA A 50 17.56 65.30 17.70
N PRO A 51 17.11 66.44 17.16
CA PRO A 51 17.87 67.68 17.21
C PRO A 51 17.91 68.22 18.64
N PHE A 52 19.11 68.55 19.10
CA PHE A 52 19.37 69.17 20.40
C PHE A 52 20.39 70.30 20.21
N ASP A 53 19.98 71.53 20.51
CA ASP A 53 20.86 72.72 20.45
C ASP A 53 21.62 72.89 19.12
N GLY A 54 20.93 72.67 17.99
CA GLY A 54 21.52 72.77 16.64
C GLY A 54 22.36 71.57 16.20
N VAL A 55 22.53 70.54 17.05
CA VAL A 55 23.26 69.30 16.73
C VAL A 55 22.32 68.10 16.79
N THR A 56 22.42 67.19 15.83
CA THR A 56 21.63 65.95 15.82
C THR A 56 22.30 64.90 16.69
N ILE A 57 21.62 64.44 17.75
CA ILE A 57 22.17 63.45 18.70
C ILE A 57 21.34 62.16 18.61
N GLY A 58 22.04 61.01 18.60
CA GLY A 58 21.40 59.68 18.59
C GLY A 58 20.68 59.38 19.91
N ARG A 59 19.56 58.65 19.83
CA ARG A 59 18.70 58.31 20.98
C ARG A 59 18.91 56.89 21.53
N GLY A 60 19.99 56.22 21.14
CA GLY A 60 20.27 54.84 21.51
C GLY A 60 19.68 53.83 20.53
N VAL A 61 19.39 52.63 21.03
CA VAL A 61 18.87 51.49 20.26
C VAL A 61 17.53 51.04 20.82
N ASP A 62 16.73 50.43 19.97
CA ASP A 62 15.49 49.73 20.30
C ASP A 62 15.50 48.32 19.69
N VAL A 63 14.67 47.42 20.20
CA VAL A 63 14.44 46.11 19.57
C VAL A 63 13.25 46.23 18.64
N THR A 64 13.45 45.96 17.35
CA THR A 64 12.39 46.10 16.34
C THR A 64 11.53 44.87 16.19
N SER A 65 12.13 43.70 16.40
CA SER A 65 11.48 42.39 16.28
C SER A 65 12.33 41.32 16.96
N VAL A 66 11.68 40.24 17.38
CA VAL A 66 12.34 38.98 17.71
C VAL A 66 12.09 38.02 16.55
N GLN A 67 13.16 37.67 15.83
CA GLN A 67 13.04 36.82 14.64
C GLN A 67 13.54 35.41 14.89
N ARG A 68 12.87 34.44 14.29
CA ARG A 68 13.32 33.06 14.18
C ARG A 68 14.56 32.97 13.29
N ASN A 69 15.57 32.24 13.72
CA ASN A 69 16.73 31.90 12.93
C ASN A 69 16.53 30.53 12.26
N ALA A 70 15.71 30.51 11.21
CA ALA A 70 15.40 29.34 10.40
C ALA A 70 15.68 29.63 8.93
N ASP A 71 16.06 28.60 8.18
CA ASP A 71 16.23 28.65 6.74
C ASP A 71 15.13 27.81 6.09
N ALA A 72 14.23 28.48 5.38
CA ALA A 72 13.07 27.85 4.73
C ALA A 72 13.48 26.83 3.65
N PHE A 73 14.65 26.98 3.01
CA PHE A 73 15.13 25.99 2.04
C PHE A 73 15.55 24.70 2.74
N ILE A 74 16.22 24.81 3.89
CA ILE A 74 16.61 23.65 4.71
C ILE A 74 15.39 22.97 5.30
N GLU A 75 14.42 23.73 5.85
CA GLU A 75 13.16 23.17 6.39
C GLU A 75 12.40 22.39 5.32
N ASN A 76 12.20 22.97 4.14
CA ASN A 76 11.54 22.29 3.02
C ASN A 76 12.29 21.03 2.56
N THR A 77 13.63 21.08 2.53
CA THR A 77 14.43 19.91 2.15
C THR A 77 14.33 18.81 3.21
N LEU A 78 14.39 19.17 4.49
CA LEU A 78 14.25 18.23 5.61
C LEU A 78 12.90 17.53 5.56
N GLN A 79 11.83 18.29 5.36
CA GLN A 79 10.47 17.77 5.22
C GLN A 79 10.35 16.72 4.11
N GLN A 80 10.87 17.04 2.92
CA GLN A 80 10.84 16.09 1.79
C GLN A 80 11.60 14.81 2.11
N ARG A 81 12.77 14.92 2.74
CA ARG A 81 13.56 13.75 3.16
C ARG A 81 12.89 12.95 4.27
N GLN A 82 12.15 13.60 5.16
CA GLN A 82 11.37 12.93 6.19
C GLN A 82 10.23 12.10 5.58
N SER A 83 9.54 12.64 4.58
CA SER A 83 8.53 11.93 3.81
C SER A 83 9.12 10.70 3.09
N ASP A 84 10.25 10.87 2.38
CA ASP A 84 10.95 9.77 1.69
C ASP A 84 11.39 8.67 2.66
N LEU A 85 11.97 9.06 3.80
CA LEU A 85 12.42 8.14 4.85
C LEU A 85 11.24 7.38 5.46
N SER A 86 10.11 8.05 5.69
CA SER A 86 8.94 7.43 6.32
C SER A 86 8.31 6.39 5.39
N ALA A 87 8.19 6.70 4.09
CA ALA A 87 7.72 5.73 3.09
C ALA A 87 8.60 4.48 3.05
N THR A 88 9.91 4.66 2.85
CA THR A 88 10.87 3.55 2.74
C THR A 88 11.02 2.75 4.04
N SER A 89 10.84 3.38 5.21
CA SER A 89 10.86 2.67 6.50
C SER A 89 9.64 1.76 6.68
N GLU A 90 8.46 2.20 6.25
CA GLU A 90 7.24 1.37 6.28
C GLU A 90 7.32 0.25 5.23
N GLU A 91 7.81 0.52 4.03
CA GLU A 91 8.09 -0.52 3.02
C GLU A 91 9.06 -1.58 3.56
N GLU A 92 10.16 -1.18 4.21
CA GLU A 92 11.11 -2.12 4.83
C GLU A 92 10.42 -2.97 5.92
N LEU A 93 9.56 -2.36 6.74
CA LEU A 93 8.83 -3.06 7.78
C LEU A 93 7.92 -4.14 7.20
N TYR A 94 7.10 -3.81 6.20
CA TYR A 94 6.15 -4.76 5.60
C TYR A 94 6.85 -5.77 4.68
N MET A 95 7.97 -5.41 4.05
CA MET A 95 8.81 -6.40 3.35
C MET A 95 9.36 -7.46 4.29
N LYS A 96 9.78 -7.09 5.51
CA LYS A 96 10.19 -8.09 6.53
C LYS A 96 9.03 -8.99 6.96
N VAL A 97 7.82 -8.47 7.00
CA VAL A 97 6.62 -9.30 7.24
C VAL A 97 6.44 -10.29 6.09
N LEU A 98 6.56 -9.84 4.84
CA LEU A 98 6.50 -10.73 3.67
C LEU A 98 7.61 -11.78 3.64
N GLU A 99 8.85 -11.42 3.99
CA GLU A 99 9.94 -12.39 4.16
C GLU A 99 9.57 -13.48 5.19
N GLY A 100 8.86 -13.11 6.24
CA GLY A 100 8.33 -14.03 7.25
C GLY A 100 7.26 -14.98 6.70
N VAL A 101 6.38 -14.50 5.80
CA VAL A 101 5.35 -15.31 5.12
C VAL A 101 5.99 -16.40 4.26
N PHE A 102 7.05 -16.06 3.53
CA PHE A 102 7.77 -17.01 2.66
C PHE A 102 8.93 -17.73 3.38
N ASN A 103 8.81 -17.95 4.69
CA ASN A 103 9.91 -18.54 5.47
C ASN A 103 10.10 -20.05 5.19
N GLU A 104 11.17 -20.37 4.48
CA GLU A 104 11.52 -21.74 4.07
C GLU A 104 12.21 -22.60 5.16
N ASN A 105 12.51 -22.05 6.34
CA ASN A 105 13.19 -22.80 7.42
C ASN A 105 12.23 -23.56 8.34
N THR A 106 10.94 -23.51 8.09
CA THR A 106 9.92 -24.20 8.90
C THR A 106 9.51 -25.52 8.25
N GLY A 107 8.95 -26.47 9.03
CA GLY A 107 8.36 -27.70 8.48
C GLY A 107 7.12 -27.48 7.59
N ARG A 108 6.73 -26.22 7.37
CA ARG A 108 5.63 -25.79 6.50
C ARG A 108 6.13 -25.15 5.20
N SER A 109 7.43 -25.19 4.92
CA SER A 109 8.02 -24.58 3.72
C SER A 109 7.40 -25.15 2.45
N LEU A 110 7.08 -24.27 1.49
CA LEU A 110 6.42 -24.68 0.25
C LEU A 110 7.34 -25.61 -0.54
N THR A 111 8.65 -25.33 -0.55
CA THR A 111 9.66 -26.19 -1.20
C THR A 111 9.71 -27.58 -0.57
N GLY A 112 9.64 -27.66 0.77
CA GLY A 112 9.64 -28.94 1.49
C GLY A 112 8.41 -29.77 1.18
N GLN A 113 7.22 -29.15 1.20
CA GLN A 113 5.96 -29.84 0.86
C GLN A 113 5.94 -30.30 -0.60
N MET A 114 6.51 -29.51 -1.51
CA MET A 114 6.67 -29.87 -2.93
C MET A 114 7.59 -31.08 -3.09
N ALA A 115 8.74 -31.09 -2.41
CA ALA A 115 9.67 -32.21 -2.43
C ALA A 115 9.02 -33.51 -1.89
N ASP A 116 8.29 -33.42 -0.78
CA ASP A 116 7.56 -34.55 -0.21
C ASP A 116 6.48 -35.10 -1.16
N PHE A 117 5.77 -34.22 -1.88
CA PHE A 117 4.78 -34.61 -2.89
C PHE A 117 5.42 -35.38 -4.05
N TRP A 118 6.53 -34.89 -4.60
CA TRP A 118 7.23 -35.58 -5.69
C TRP A 118 7.90 -36.88 -5.26
N ASN A 119 8.43 -36.94 -4.03
CA ASN A 119 8.94 -38.19 -3.47
C ASN A 119 7.84 -39.24 -3.34
N ALA A 120 6.63 -38.85 -2.89
CA ALA A 120 5.50 -39.77 -2.83
C ALA A 120 5.06 -40.27 -4.22
N TRP A 121 5.14 -39.42 -5.26
CA TRP A 121 4.96 -39.86 -6.64
C TRP A 121 6.02 -40.87 -7.09
N ASN A 122 7.29 -40.66 -6.70
CA ASN A 122 8.36 -41.59 -7.00
C ASN A 122 8.13 -42.95 -6.33
N ASP A 123 7.76 -42.96 -5.05
CA ASP A 123 7.45 -44.18 -4.31
C ASP A 123 6.28 -44.95 -4.96
N LEU A 124 5.21 -44.24 -5.33
CA LEU A 124 4.09 -44.85 -6.04
C LEU A 124 4.50 -45.40 -7.41
N SER A 125 5.42 -44.74 -8.13
CA SER A 125 5.91 -45.24 -9.42
C SER A 125 6.66 -46.57 -9.31
N ASN A 126 7.31 -46.82 -8.15
CA ASN A 126 7.99 -48.08 -7.85
C ASN A 126 7.01 -49.20 -7.45
N ASN A 127 5.82 -48.86 -6.91
CA ASN A 127 4.77 -49.81 -6.57
C ASN A 127 3.36 -49.28 -6.95
N PRO A 128 2.97 -49.26 -8.24
CA PRO A 128 1.74 -48.59 -8.69
C PRO A 128 0.44 -49.20 -8.15
N SER A 129 0.47 -50.47 -7.71
CA SER A 129 -0.67 -51.18 -7.11
C SER A 129 -0.70 -51.11 -5.59
N GLY A 130 0.25 -50.41 -4.95
CA GLY A 130 0.33 -50.29 -3.50
C GLY A 130 -0.69 -49.30 -2.93
N ASP A 131 -1.64 -49.79 -2.13
CA ASP A 131 -2.64 -48.94 -1.46
C ASP A 131 -2.01 -47.96 -0.47
N SER A 132 -0.93 -48.38 0.21
CA SER A 132 -0.21 -47.54 1.17
C SER A 132 0.42 -46.33 0.49
N GLU A 133 1.12 -46.54 -0.62
CA GLU A 133 1.81 -45.52 -1.40
C GLU A 133 0.81 -44.52 -2.01
N ARG A 134 -0.35 -45.00 -2.49
CA ARG A 134 -1.44 -44.15 -2.97
C ARG A 134 -2.03 -43.26 -1.87
N ASN A 135 -2.27 -43.82 -0.68
CA ASN A 135 -2.76 -43.04 0.47
C ASN A 135 -1.73 -42.00 0.92
N VAL A 136 -0.44 -42.34 0.94
CA VAL A 136 0.63 -41.40 1.25
C VAL A 136 0.66 -40.26 0.25
N LEU A 137 0.61 -40.56 -1.05
CA LEU A 137 0.56 -39.54 -2.10
C LEU A 137 -0.64 -38.60 -1.94
N PHE A 138 -1.82 -39.15 -1.67
CA PHE A 138 -3.03 -38.36 -1.43
C PHE A 138 -2.87 -37.39 -0.25
N GLU A 139 -2.36 -37.87 0.88
CA GLU A 139 -2.13 -37.00 2.05
C GLU A 139 -1.03 -35.95 1.79
N ARG A 140 0.04 -36.29 1.06
CA ARG A 140 1.06 -35.31 0.64
C ARG A 140 0.48 -34.24 -0.30
N GLY A 141 -0.41 -34.62 -1.22
CA GLY A 141 -1.15 -33.68 -2.04
C GLY A 141 -1.99 -32.72 -1.20
N LYS A 142 -2.71 -33.22 -0.18
CA LYS A 142 -3.49 -32.39 0.74
C LYS A 142 -2.61 -31.43 1.54
N PHE A 143 -1.47 -31.87 2.05
CA PHE A 143 -0.55 -30.98 2.77
C PHE A 143 0.04 -29.89 1.88
N LEU A 144 0.36 -30.23 0.62
CA LEU A 144 0.81 -29.23 -0.35
C LEU A 144 -0.28 -28.19 -0.65
N CYS A 145 -1.53 -28.63 -0.88
CA CYS A 145 -2.65 -27.71 -1.06
C CYS A 145 -2.87 -26.82 0.18
N GLN A 146 -2.72 -27.37 1.39
CA GLN A 146 -2.83 -26.59 2.61
C GLN A 146 -1.72 -25.55 2.72
N ALA A 147 -0.48 -25.89 2.36
CA ALA A 147 0.63 -24.94 2.38
C ALA A 147 0.41 -23.74 1.45
N PHE A 148 -0.10 -23.96 0.23
CA PHE A 148 -0.48 -22.86 -0.66
C PHE A 148 -1.57 -21.96 -0.06
N ARG A 149 -2.59 -22.57 0.57
CA ARG A 149 -3.68 -21.82 1.21
C ARG A 149 -3.22 -21.03 2.43
N ASP A 150 -2.30 -21.59 3.22
CA ASP A 150 -1.73 -20.92 4.39
C ASP A 150 -0.96 -19.66 3.95
N VAL A 151 -0.08 -19.78 2.94
CA VAL A 151 0.65 -18.62 2.39
C VAL A 151 -0.32 -17.58 1.82
N SER A 152 -1.36 -17.99 1.09
CA SER A 152 -2.39 -17.07 0.58
C SER A 152 -3.12 -16.34 1.72
N ALA A 153 -3.50 -17.05 2.78
CA ALA A 153 -4.20 -16.47 3.92
C ALA A 153 -3.32 -15.49 4.72
N ASP A 154 -2.01 -15.77 4.80
CA ASP A 154 -1.03 -14.88 5.40
C ASP A 154 -0.85 -13.60 4.55
N LEU A 155 -0.81 -13.70 3.21
CA LEU A 155 -0.78 -12.53 2.33
C LEU A 155 -2.06 -11.68 2.47
N ASP A 156 -3.23 -12.30 2.55
CA ASP A 156 -4.49 -11.60 2.82
C ASP A 156 -4.49 -10.91 4.18
N GLN A 157 -3.77 -11.45 5.17
CA GLN A 157 -3.61 -10.81 6.48
C GLN A 157 -2.75 -9.56 6.38
N VAL A 158 -1.66 -9.58 5.61
CA VAL A 158 -0.83 -8.39 5.36
C VAL A 158 -1.64 -7.30 4.66
N ASP A 159 -2.45 -7.64 3.67
CA ASP A 159 -3.34 -6.69 2.98
C ASP A 159 -4.33 -6.02 3.95
N ARG A 160 -4.98 -6.80 4.82
CA ARG A 160 -5.87 -6.25 5.86
C ARG A 160 -5.15 -5.30 6.80
N GLU A 161 -3.92 -5.63 7.21
CA GLU A 161 -3.12 -4.78 8.10
C GLU A 161 -2.71 -3.47 7.43
N LEU A 162 -2.35 -3.50 6.14
CA LEU A 162 -2.07 -2.29 5.37
C LEU A 162 -3.30 -1.40 5.24
N ASN A 163 -4.48 -1.97 4.97
CA ASN A 163 -5.73 -1.22 4.90
C ASN A 163 -6.09 -0.56 6.25
N LEU A 164 -5.83 -1.23 7.38
CA LEU A 164 -5.99 -0.62 8.71
C LEU A 164 -4.99 0.52 8.96
N SER A 165 -3.75 0.36 8.52
CA SER A 165 -2.73 1.42 8.62
C SER A 165 -3.11 2.65 7.77
N LEU A 166 -3.61 2.43 6.55
CA LEU A 166 -4.11 3.50 5.67
C LEU A 166 -5.26 4.29 6.32
N ASP A 167 -6.24 3.60 6.91
CA ASP A 167 -7.38 4.23 7.59
C ASP A 167 -6.92 5.09 8.78
N ALA A 168 -6.08 4.52 9.66
CA ALA A 168 -5.50 5.24 10.80
C ALA A 168 -4.58 6.41 10.38
N GLY A 169 -3.90 6.26 9.24
CA GLY A 169 -3.09 7.32 8.63
C GLY A 169 -3.93 8.50 8.16
N VAL A 170 -5.06 8.23 7.50
CA VAL A 170 -6.03 9.26 7.10
C VAL A 170 -6.59 10.00 8.31
N GLU A 171 -6.97 9.28 9.38
CA GLU A 171 -7.43 9.91 10.62
C GLU A 171 -6.36 10.84 11.22
N SER A 172 -5.11 10.37 11.29
CA SER A 172 -3.98 11.15 11.80
C SER A 172 -3.71 12.40 10.96
N ILE A 173 -3.78 12.30 9.63
CA ILE A 173 -3.64 13.44 8.71
C ILE A 173 -4.73 14.49 8.96
N ASN A 174 -5.98 14.05 9.10
CA ASN A 174 -7.12 14.94 9.36
C ASN A 174 -6.99 15.67 10.71
N GLU A 175 -6.52 14.98 11.75
CA GLU A 175 -6.25 15.62 13.04
C GLU A 175 -5.14 16.67 12.94
N ILE A 176 -4.03 16.33 12.29
CA ILE A 176 -2.87 17.22 12.17
C ILE A 176 -3.24 18.46 11.36
N THR A 177 -3.92 18.30 10.22
CA THR A 177 -4.36 19.41 9.37
C THR A 177 -5.35 20.32 10.10
N GLY A 178 -6.28 19.77 10.89
CA GLY A 178 -7.17 20.55 11.76
C GLY A 178 -6.42 21.35 12.82
N LYS A 179 -5.39 20.78 13.46
CA LYS A 179 -4.53 21.49 14.43
C LYS A 179 -3.73 22.61 13.77
N ILE A 180 -3.21 22.39 12.55
CA ILE A 180 -2.51 23.43 11.76
C ILE A 180 -3.46 24.59 11.42
N ALA A 181 -4.69 24.31 10.99
CA ALA A 181 -5.69 25.32 10.69
C ALA A 181 -6.03 26.18 11.93
N ASN A 182 -6.15 25.55 13.11
CA ASN A 182 -6.35 26.27 14.37
C ASN A 182 -5.15 27.16 14.74
N LEU A 183 -3.92 26.66 14.59
CA LEU A 183 -2.71 27.46 14.83
C LEU A 183 -2.59 28.63 13.87
N ASN A 184 -3.00 28.49 12.61
CA ASN A 184 -3.05 29.61 11.66
C ASN A 184 -3.93 30.74 12.19
N GLU A 185 -5.11 30.44 12.74
CA GLU A 185 -6.01 31.44 13.34
C GLU A 185 -5.35 32.15 14.54
N GLN A 186 -4.73 31.37 15.43
CA GLN A 186 -4.03 31.92 16.61
C GLN A 186 -2.84 32.80 16.23
N ILE A 187 -2.04 32.39 15.24
CA ILE A 187 -0.88 33.14 14.74
C ILE A 187 -1.33 34.49 14.17
N VAL A 188 -2.40 34.51 13.37
CA VAL A 188 -2.94 35.77 12.82
C VAL A 188 -3.40 36.69 13.95
N ALA A 189 -4.14 36.17 14.94
CA ALA A 189 -4.61 36.96 16.08
C ALA A 189 -3.45 37.54 16.92
N MET A 190 -2.43 36.73 17.19
CA MET A 190 -1.27 37.14 17.99
C MET A 190 -0.38 38.15 17.24
N SER A 191 -0.23 37.98 15.92
CA SER A 191 0.56 38.86 15.04
C SER A 191 0.07 40.32 15.01
N ILE A 192 -1.16 40.58 15.47
CA ILE A 192 -1.70 41.95 15.62
C ILE A 192 -1.05 42.68 16.81
N THR A 193 -0.67 41.93 17.85
CA THR A 193 -0.21 42.48 19.14
C THR A 193 1.27 42.27 19.42
N GLY A 194 1.93 41.35 18.72
CA GLY A 194 3.35 41.04 18.89
C GLY A 194 3.81 39.85 18.04
N ASP A 195 5.01 39.35 18.33
CA ASP A 195 5.61 38.21 17.61
C ASP A 195 5.00 36.87 18.06
N ALA A 196 4.55 36.05 17.10
CA ALA A 196 3.90 34.75 17.35
C ALA A 196 4.86 33.55 17.19
N ASN A 197 6.15 33.74 17.48
CA ASN A 197 7.22 32.79 17.12
C ASN A 197 6.99 31.37 17.65
N ASP A 198 6.53 31.23 18.89
CA ASP A 198 6.34 29.91 19.50
C ASP A 198 5.16 29.15 18.88
N LEU A 199 4.10 29.86 18.47
CA LEU A 199 2.98 29.27 17.72
C LEU A 199 3.42 28.86 16.31
N ILE A 200 4.33 29.64 15.69
CA ILE A 200 4.91 29.30 14.39
C ILE A 200 5.77 28.02 14.52
N ASP A 201 6.56 27.88 15.59
CA ASP A 201 7.33 26.66 15.87
C ASP A 201 6.41 25.46 16.11
N GLN A 202 5.33 25.61 16.88
CA GLN A 202 4.32 24.55 17.06
C GLN A 202 3.65 24.14 15.74
N ARG A 203 3.35 25.10 14.86
CA ARG A 203 2.81 24.82 13.54
C ARG A 203 3.82 24.09 12.68
N GLN A 204 5.09 24.48 12.73
CA GLN A 204 6.15 23.80 11.98
C GLN A 204 6.36 22.36 12.49
N HIS A 205 6.28 22.12 13.79
CA HIS A 205 6.31 20.78 14.36
C HIS A 205 5.19 19.89 13.77
N LEU A 206 3.95 20.40 13.74
CA LEU A 206 2.83 19.67 13.13
C LEU A 206 3.03 19.43 11.62
N VAL A 207 3.65 20.37 10.91
CA VAL A 207 3.99 20.22 9.49
C VAL A 207 5.05 19.13 9.29
N ASN A 208 6.03 19.04 10.19
CA ASN A 208 7.02 17.97 10.17
C ASN A 208 6.36 16.62 10.45
N GLN A 209 5.45 16.53 11.42
CA GLN A 209 4.65 15.32 11.67
C GLN A 209 3.76 14.94 10.49
N LEU A 210 3.12 15.92 9.84
CA LEU A 210 2.30 15.67 8.65
C LEU A 210 3.13 15.08 7.51
N ALA A 211 4.37 15.57 7.35
CA ALA A 211 5.30 15.07 6.34
C ALA A 211 5.78 13.64 6.61
N GLU A 212 5.67 13.12 7.84
CA GLU A 212 5.89 11.69 8.08
C GLU A 212 4.79 10.85 7.42
N TYR A 213 3.55 11.33 7.39
CA TYR A 213 2.42 10.58 6.82
C TYR A 213 2.24 10.79 5.32
N LEU A 214 2.51 11.98 4.81
CA LEU A 214 2.17 12.36 3.43
C LEU A 214 3.21 13.30 2.80
N ASP A 215 3.50 13.13 1.51
CA ASP A 215 4.30 14.10 0.75
C ASP A 215 3.50 15.39 0.52
N ILE A 216 3.87 16.44 1.25
CA ILE A 216 3.19 17.73 1.25
C ILE A 216 4.05 18.85 0.67
N SER A 217 3.40 19.95 0.35
CA SER A 217 4.02 21.22 0.02
C SER A 217 3.28 22.32 0.76
N TYR A 218 3.99 23.34 1.24
CA TYR A 218 3.38 24.44 1.96
C TYR A 218 3.96 25.78 1.54
N TYR A 219 3.17 26.84 1.75
CA TYR A 219 3.63 28.21 1.61
C TYR A 219 3.02 29.07 2.71
N VAL A 220 3.79 30.08 3.16
CA VAL A 220 3.34 31.05 4.16
C VAL A 220 3.05 32.37 3.46
N SER A 221 1.84 32.88 3.63
CA SER A 221 1.38 34.15 3.07
C SER A 221 1.89 35.35 3.88
N SER A 222 1.75 36.57 3.33
CA SER A 222 2.20 37.81 4.00
C SER A 222 1.45 38.12 5.31
N ASP A 223 0.29 37.51 5.53
CA ASP A 223 -0.51 37.59 6.76
C ASP A 223 -0.14 36.50 7.78
N ASN A 224 0.99 35.80 7.59
CA ASN A 224 1.46 34.66 8.36
C ASN A 224 0.57 33.41 8.30
N THR A 225 -0.49 33.37 7.48
CA THR A 225 -1.26 32.13 7.27
C THR A 225 -0.48 31.12 6.44
N MET A 226 -0.53 29.85 6.82
CA MET A 226 0.08 28.77 6.05
C MET A 226 -0.98 28.05 5.23
N THR A 227 -0.67 27.80 3.97
CA THR A 227 -1.44 26.91 3.11
C THR A 227 -0.65 25.63 2.90
N VAL A 228 -1.29 24.48 3.07
CA VAL A 228 -0.69 23.15 2.89
C VAL A 228 -1.44 22.42 1.81
N THR A 229 -0.71 21.82 0.88
CA THR A 229 -1.23 20.99 -0.21
C THR A 229 -0.53 19.64 -0.24
N THR A 230 -1.15 18.64 -0.85
CA THR A 230 -0.42 17.47 -1.35
C THR A 230 0.59 17.90 -2.41
N ARG A 231 1.57 17.04 -2.74
CA ARG A 231 2.52 17.31 -3.83
C ARG A 231 1.86 17.61 -5.17
N LYS A 232 0.70 17.00 -5.47
CA LYS A 232 -0.06 17.24 -6.72
C LYS A 232 -1.03 18.42 -6.64
N GLY A 233 -1.12 19.10 -5.50
CA GLY A 233 -1.83 20.37 -5.35
C GLY A 233 -3.23 20.28 -4.75
N ASN A 234 -3.63 19.12 -4.20
CA ASN A 234 -4.87 19.01 -3.43
C ASN A 234 -4.71 19.78 -2.12
N LEU A 235 -5.65 20.67 -1.81
CA LEU A 235 -5.57 21.59 -0.69
C LEU A 235 -5.93 20.85 0.61
N LEU A 236 -5.04 20.84 1.60
CA LEU A 236 -5.27 20.21 2.91
C LEU A 236 -5.57 21.24 4.00
N VAL A 237 -4.92 22.39 3.94
CA VAL A 237 -5.16 23.51 4.86
C VAL A 237 -5.12 24.81 4.08
N SER A 238 -6.11 25.68 4.31
CA SER A 238 -6.09 27.05 3.82
C SER A 238 -6.59 28.00 4.90
N LYS A 239 -5.71 28.91 5.35
CA LYS A 239 -6.01 29.83 6.45
C LYS A 239 -6.50 29.06 7.68
N ALA A 240 -7.75 29.26 8.10
CA ALA A 240 -8.36 28.60 9.27
C ALA A 240 -9.22 27.39 8.90
N GLU A 241 -9.23 26.98 7.62
CA GLU A 241 -9.98 25.82 7.13
C GLU A 241 -9.03 24.64 6.86
N SER A 242 -9.50 23.42 7.17
CA SER A 242 -8.87 22.15 6.80
C SER A 242 -9.81 21.36 5.88
N TYR A 243 -9.24 20.59 4.96
CA TYR A 243 -9.96 19.72 4.04
C TYR A 243 -9.62 18.27 4.33
N SER A 244 -10.65 17.44 4.41
CA SER A 244 -10.57 16.06 4.86
C SER A 244 -10.00 15.13 3.78
N LEU A 245 -9.31 14.10 4.23
CA LEU A 245 -9.14 12.86 3.49
C LEU A 245 -10.11 11.80 4.03
N SER A 246 -10.50 10.85 3.20
CA SER A 246 -11.26 9.67 3.59
C SER A 246 -10.68 8.42 2.93
N PHE A 247 -10.89 7.26 3.54
CA PHE A 247 -10.49 5.97 3.01
C PHE A 247 -11.71 5.05 2.98
N ASP A 248 -12.02 4.47 1.82
CA ASP A 248 -13.21 3.62 1.63
C ASP A 248 -12.91 2.11 1.61
N GLY A 249 -11.67 1.73 1.95
CA GLY A 249 -11.16 0.36 1.86
C GLY A 249 -10.46 0.07 0.53
N ASN A 250 -10.62 0.92 -0.48
CA ASN A 250 -9.95 0.80 -1.77
C ASN A 250 -9.13 2.04 -2.10
N ALA A 251 -9.75 3.22 -2.07
CA ALA A 251 -9.17 4.48 -2.48
C ALA A 251 -9.04 5.46 -1.31
N VAL A 252 -7.99 6.28 -1.36
CA VAL A 252 -7.85 7.49 -0.54
C VAL A 252 -8.46 8.65 -1.31
N ASN A 253 -9.55 9.19 -0.78
CA ASN A 253 -10.31 10.26 -1.41
C ASN A 253 -10.06 11.59 -0.68
N TRP A 254 -9.82 12.65 -1.45
CA TRP A 254 -9.75 14.03 -0.96
C TRP A 254 -11.09 14.73 -1.12
N GLU A 255 -11.59 15.29 -0.03
CA GLU A 255 -12.82 16.09 -0.02
C GLU A 255 -12.52 17.52 -0.48
N SER A 256 -12.96 17.85 -1.70
CA SER A 256 -12.76 19.18 -2.27
C SER A 256 -13.59 20.25 -1.54
N SER A 257 -13.22 21.52 -1.71
CA SER A 257 -13.97 22.66 -1.17
C SER A 257 -15.42 22.78 -1.67
N GLY A 258 -15.77 22.07 -2.75
CA GLY A 258 -17.13 21.95 -3.27
C GLY A 258 -17.93 20.77 -2.70
N GLY A 259 -17.35 19.97 -1.79
CA GLY A 259 -17.94 18.76 -1.22
C GLY A 259 -17.93 17.55 -2.15
N ALA A 260 -17.09 17.56 -3.19
CA ALA A 260 -16.88 16.40 -4.05
C ALA A 260 -15.64 15.63 -3.60
N ASP A 261 -15.76 14.30 -3.53
CA ASP A 261 -14.65 13.38 -3.27
C ASP A 261 -13.88 13.11 -4.57
N VAL A 262 -12.56 13.24 -4.48
CA VAL A 262 -11.64 12.98 -5.59
C VAL A 262 -10.65 11.91 -5.15
N ASP A 263 -10.61 10.80 -5.88
CA ASP A 263 -9.59 9.76 -5.67
C ASP A 263 -8.20 10.35 -5.95
N ILE A 264 -7.34 10.29 -4.94
CA ILE A 264 -5.95 10.76 -4.99
C ILE A 264 -4.95 9.63 -4.75
N THR A 265 -5.39 8.37 -4.70
CA THR A 265 -4.56 7.20 -4.35
C THR A 265 -3.27 7.16 -5.16
N ASP A 266 -3.37 7.20 -6.49
CA ASP A 266 -2.23 7.16 -7.43
C ASP A 266 -1.30 8.39 -7.35
N THR A 267 -1.69 9.43 -6.59
CA THR A 267 -0.89 10.64 -6.43
C THR A 267 -0.06 10.67 -5.16
N ILE A 268 -0.34 9.75 -4.23
CA ILE A 268 0.34 9.64 -2.95
C ILE A 268 1.56 8.73 -3.14
N ALA A 269 2.75 9.34 -3.13
CA ALA A 269 4.00 8.62 -3.38
C ALA A 269 5.01 8.71 -2.22
N GLY A 270 4.71 9.45 -1.16
CA GLY A 270 5.63 9.66 -0.05
C GLY A 270 4.92 9.73 1.30
N GLY A 271 5.71 9.73 2.36
CA GLY A 271 5.24 9.50 3.72
C GLY A 271 4.78 8.04 3.91
N LYS A 272 4.34 7.72 5.12
CA LYS A 272 3.82 6.38 5.46
C LYS A 272 2.71 5.92 4.52
N MET A 273 1.80 6.83 4.13
CA MET A 273 0.72 6.51 3.20
C MET A 273 1.25 6.01 1.85
N GLY A 274 2.30 6.65 1.31
CA GLY A 274 2.92 6.21 0.06
C GLY A 274 3.54 4.82 0.17
N GLY A 275 4.26 4.55 1.27
CA GLY A 275 4.85 3.23 1.50
C GLY A 275 3.80 2.12 1.67
N TRP A 276 2.71 2.39 2.40
CA TRP A 276 1.63 1.42 2.54
C TRP A 276 0.89 1.16 1.23
N LEU A 277 0.64 2.20 0.42
CA LEU A 277 0.02 2.06 -0.91
C LEU A 277 0.93 1.27 -1.86
N GLU A 278 2.24 1.54 -1.89
CA GLU A 278 3.17 0.78 -2.73
C GLU A 278 3.19 -0.71 -2.33
N MET A 279 3.19 -0.99 -1.01
CA MET A 279 3.10 -2.36 -0.53
C MET A 279 1.79 -3.05 -0.93
N ARG A 280 0.66 -2.36 -0.81
CA ARG A 280 -0.69 -2.90 -1.05
C ARG A 280 -1.03 -3.04 -2.53
N ASP A 281 -0.68 -2.05 -3.35
CA ASP A 281 -1.20 -1.92 -4.73
C ASP A 281 -0.22 -2.45 -5.78
N SER A 282 1.06 -2.57 -5.43
CA SER A 282 2.13 -2.99 -6.35
C SER A 282 2.78 -4.30 -5.87
N ILE A 283 3.39 -4.27 -4.69
CA ILE A 283 4.24 -5.38 -4.22
C ILE A 283 3.41 -6.62 -3.85
N LEU A 284 2.40 -6.49 -3.00
CA LEU A 284 1.55 -7.62 -2.60
C LEU A 284 0.87 -8.31 -3.79
N PRO A 285 0.24 -7.59 -4.72
CA PRO A 285 -0.34 -8.17 -5.93
C PRO A 285 0.70 -8.90 -6.79
N GLU A 286 1.93 -8.41 -6.89
CA GLU A 286 3.00 -9.10 -7.61
C GLU A 286 3.32 -10.48 -6.98
N TYR A 287 3.47 -10.54 -5.65
CA TYR A 287 3.74 -11.79 -4.95
C TYR A 287 2.54 -12.76 -4.97
N ASN A 288 1.33 -12.25 -4.79
CA ASN A 288 0.09 -13.01 -4.97
C ASN A 288 0.00 -13.58 -6.40
N GLY A 289 0.31 -12.77 -7.41
CA GLY A 289 0.35 -13.19 -8.81
C GLY A 289 1.33 -14.34 -9.05
N LYS A 290 2.55 -14.25 -8.50
CA LYS A 290 3.56 -15.31 -8.58
C LYS A 290 3.12 -16.60 -7.89
N LEU A 291 2.53 -16.51 -6.70
CA LEU A 291 2.01 -17.67 -5.97
C LEU A 291 0.88 -18.34 -6.75
N ASN A 292 -0.05 -17.54 -7.28
CA ASN A 292 -1.16 -18.01 -8.10
C ASN A 292 -0.66 -18.69 -9.36
N GLN A 293 0.31 -18.09 -10.06
CA GLN A 293 0.92 -18.69 -11.25
C GLN A 293 1.60 -20.03 -10.94
N LEU A 294 2.36 -20.11 -9.84
CA LEU A 294 2.98 -21.38 -9.43
C LEU A 294 1.93 -22.46 -9.14
N SER A 295 0.88 -22.10 -8.39
CA SER A 295 -0.18 -23.03 -8.04
C SER A 295 -0.99 -23.46 -9.28
N SER A 296 -1.32 -22.54 -10.18
CA SER A 296 -2.12 -22.82 -11.36
C SER A 296 -1.37 -23.70 -12.35
N SER A 297 -0.09 -23.41 -12.59
CA SER A 297 0.79 -24.25 -13.41
C SER A 297 0.93 -25.66 -12.83
N LEU A 298 1.13 -25.79 -11.51
CA LEU A 298 1.23 -27.10 -10.86
C LEU A 298 -0.07 -27.92 -11.04
N ILE A 299 -1.22 -27.30 -10.79
CA ILE A 299 -2.54 -27.93 -10.96
C ILE A 299 -2.69 -28.41 -12.40
N TRP A 300 -2.39 -27.55 -13.38
CA TRP A 300 -2.50 -27.89 -14.79
C TRP A 300 -1.60 -29.06 -15.18
N GLU A 301 -0.29 -28.97 -14.91
CA GLU A 301 0.67 -29.98 -15.32
C GLU A 301 0.39 -31.35 -14.69
N VAL A 302 0.04 -31.37 -13.40
CA VAL A 302 -0.33 -32.62 -12.72
C VAL A 302 -1.62 -33.19 -13.31
N ASN A 303 -2.66 -32.37 -13.50
CA ASN A 303 -3.94 -32.85 -14.02
C ASN A 303 -3.83 -33.31 -15.48
N ASN A 304 -3.05 -32.60 -16.31
CA ASN A 304 -2.84 -32.94 -17.71
C ASN A 304 -2.20 -34.33 -17.85
N ILE A 305 -1.23 -34.66 -17.01
CA ILE A 305 -0.62 -36.01 -16.99
C ILE A 305 -1.58 -37.02 -16.36
N HIS A 306 -2.19 -36.69 -15.22
CA HIS A 306 -3.05 -37.61 -14.48
C HIS A 306 -4.30 -38.01 -15.25
N ALA A 307 -4.88 -37.10 -16.05
CA ALA A 307 -6.05 -37.36 -16.89
C ALA A 307 -5.78 -38.40 -18.00
N GLN A 308 -4.51 -38.67 -18.34
CA GLN A 308 -4.12 -39.71 -19.30
C GLN A 308 -3.97 -41.09 -18.63
N GLY A 309 -3.99 -41.14 -17.30
CA GLY A 309 -3.84 -42.37 -16.52
C GLY A 309 -5.17 -43.07 -16.25
N VAL A 310 -5.07 -44.31 -15.77
CA VAL A 310 -6.21 -45.07 -15.23
C VAL A 310 -5.93 -45.48 -13.79
N GLY A 311 -6.97 -45.51 -12.97
CA GLY A 311 -6.90 -46.01 -11.59
C GLY A 311 -6.72 -47.54 -11.53
N LEU A 312 -6.76 -48.08 -10.31
CA LEU A 312 -6.80 -49.54 -10.10
C LEU A 312 -8.13 -50.16 -10.55
N GLU A 313 -9.19 -49.37 -10.47
CA GLU A 313 -10.52 -49.71 -10.91
C GLU A 313 -10.88 -48.92 -12.16
N ARG A 314 -11.71 -49.53 -13.01
CA ARG A 314 -12.25 -48.86 -14.20
C ARG A 314 -13.27 -47.83 -13.78
N MET A 315 -13.24 -46.67 -14.42
CA MET A 315 -14.20 -45.60 -14.20
C MET A 315 -15.57 -46.02 -14.75
N THR A 316 -16.61 -46.01 -13.89
CA THR A 316 -18.00 -46.21 -14.31
C THR A 316 -18.68 -44.88 -14.63
N ASP A 317 -18.29 -43.84 -13.89
CA ASP A 317 -18.84 -42.49 -13.99
C ASP A 317 -17.70 -41.49 -13.81
N MET A 318 -17.76 -40.36 -14.53
CA MET A 318 -16.83 -39.25 -14.38
C MET A 318 -17.64 -37.96 -14.32
N THR A 319 -17.36 -37.12 -13.33
CA THR A 319 -17.98 -35.81 -13.18
C THR A 319 -16.90 -34.75 -13.19
N ALA A 320 -17.04 -33.76 -14.07
CA ALA A 320 -16.11 -32.64 -14.11
C ALA A 320 -16.21 -31.84 -12.79
N SER A 321 -15.07 -31.37 -12.29
CA SER A 321 -15.02 -30.50 -11.11
C SER A 321 -15.22 -29.01 -11.45
N TYR A 322 -15.16 -28.66 -12.73
CA TYR A 322 -15.31 -27.30 -13.22
C TYR A 322 -16.51 -27.21 -14.16
N GLU A 323 -17.27 -26.12 -14.01
CA GLU A 323 -18.37 -25.75 -14.89
C GLU A 323 -17.84 -24.93 -16.08
N ALA A 324 -18.49 -25.03 -17.22
CA ALA A 324 -18.31 -24.13 -18.34
C ALA A 324 -19.54 -23.23 -18.44
N THR A 325 -19.34 -21.91 -18.49
CA THR A 325 -20.46 -20.96 -18.51
C THR A 325 -21.21 -20.94 -19.84
N ASP A 326 -20.55 -21.28 -20.95
CA ASP A 326 -21.19 -21.38 -22.28
C ASP A 326 -20.78 -22.67 -22.99
N HIS A 327 -21.74 -23.61 -23.08
CA HIS A 327 -21.54 -24.92 -23.67
C HIS A 327 -21.51 -24.90 -25.22
N THR A 328 -21.74 -23.74 -25.84
CA THR A 328 -21.76 -23.55 -27.30
C THR A 328 -20.46 -22.98 -27.85
N GLN A 329 -19.58 -22.48 -27.00
CA GLN A 329 -18.27 -21.96 -27.40
C GLN A 329 -17.25 -23.08 -27.49
N ASN A 330 -16.18 -22.80 -28.24
CA ASN A 330 -15.06 -23.73 -28.32
C ASN A 330 -14.40 -23.90 -26.95
N LEU A 331 -13.93 -25.11 -26.61
CA LEU A 331 -13.35 -25.41 -25.29
C LEU A 331 -12.14 -24.51 -24.96
N TRP A 332 -11.37 -24.12 -25.98
CA TRP A 332 -10.19 -23.25 -25.85
C TRP A 332 -10.50 -21.75 -26.03
N ASP A 333 -11.77 -21.37 -26.03
CA ASP A 333 -12.18 -19.96 -26.08
C ASP A 333 -12.45 -19.44 -24.66
N GLN A 334 -12.02 -18.21 -24.37
CA GLN A 334 -12.26 -17.56 -23.08
C GLN A 334 -13.74 -17.51 -22.71
N THR A 335 -14.61 -17.39 -23.72
CA THR A 335 -16.06 -17.30 -23.53
C THR A 335 -16.71 -18.63 -23.15
N SER A 336 -16.01 -19.76 -23.27
CA SER A 336 -16.49 -21.05 -22.75
C SER A 336 -16.64 -21.04 -21.22
N GLY A 337 -15.88 -20.17 -20.53
CA GLY A 337 -15.82 -20.11 -19.08
C GLY A 337 -15.05 -21.24 -18.42
N LEU A 338 -14.45 -22.15 -19.21
CA LEU A 338 -13.62 -23.21 -18.66
C LEU A 338 -12.34 -22.64 -18.03
N PRO A 339 -11.99 -23.05 -16.80
CA PRO A 339 -10.66 -22.83 -16.27
C PRO A 339 -9.62 -23.45 -17.20
N TYR A 340 -8.49 -22.76 -17.40
CA TYR A 340 -7.40 -23.21 -18.27
C TYR A 340 -7.77 -23.37 -19.75
N TYR A 341 -8.80 -22.67 -20.24
CA TYR A 341 -9.19 -22.70 -21.66
C TYR A 341 -7.99 -22.43 -22.60
N ASP A 342 -7.09 -21.53 -22.19
CA ASP A 342 -5.88 -21.13 -22.92
C ASP A 342 -4.82 -22.24 -23.01
N SER A 343 -4.91 -23.23 -22.14
CA SER A 343 -4.01 -24.37 -22.06
C SER A 343 -4.57 -25.61 -22.78
N ILE A 344 -5.85 -25.61 -23.16
CA ILE A 344 -6.48 -26.70 -23.91
C ILE A 344 -5.93 -26.74 -25.34
N ASN A 345 -5.38 -27.88 -25.73
CA ASN A 345 -4.87 -28.09 -27.09
C ASN A 345 -6.03 -28.14 -28.10
N SER A 346 -6.10 -27.11 -28.95
CA SER A 346 -7.14 -26.96 -29.97
C SER A 346 -7.04 -27.94 -31.14
N SER A 347 -6.01 -28.81 -31.17
CA SER A 347 -5.86 -29.91 -32.13
C SER A 347 -5.51 -31.23 -31.42
N GLY A 348 -5.95 -31.38 -30.18
CA GLY A 348 -5.74 -32.59 -29.39
C GLY A 348 -6.81 -33.64 -29.63
N SER A 349 -6.50 -34.90 -29.32
CA SER A 349 -7.47 -35.99 -29.26
C SER A 349 -7.30 -36.79 -27.98
N PHE A 350 -8.33 -37.53 -27.59
CA PHE A 350 -8.24 -38.47 -26.48
C PHE A 350 -8.93 -39.80 -26.82
N ASP A 351 -8.44 -40.86 -26.21
CA ASP A 351 -8.88 -42.24 -26.46
C ASP A 351 -9.71 -42.75 -25.28
N ILE A 352 -10.87 -43.33 -25.58
CA ILE A 352 -11.72 -43.98 -24.58
C ILE A 352 -11.74 -45.48 -24.81
N TRP A 353 -11.38 -46.24 -23.78
CA TRP A 353 -11.53 -47.70 -23.75
C TRP A 353 -12.81 -48.08 -23.02
N VAL A 354 -13.76 -48.68 -23.74
CA VAL A 354 -15.02 -49.17 -23.17
C VAL A 354 -14.89 -50.66 -22.87
N TYR A 355 -15.28 -51.07 -21.67
CA TYR A 355 -15.29 -52.48 -21.26
C TYR A 355 -16.71 -52.92 -20.91
N ASP A 356 -17.05 -54.17 -21.22
CA ASP A 356 -18.32 -54.76 -20.80
C ASP A 356 -18.26 -55.24 -19.34
N SER A 357 -19.38 -55.73 -18.81
CA SER A 357 -19.47 -56.25 -17.45
C SER A 357 -18.60 -57.49 -17.18
N SER A 358 -18.10 -58.16 -18.22
CA SER A 358 -17.15 -59.27 -18.10
C SER A 358 -15.69 -58.79 -18.11
N GLY A 359 -15.46 -57.50 -18.36
CA GLY A 359 -14.15 -56.88 -18.45
C GLY A 359 -13.47 -57.01 -19.81
N ALA A 360 -14.20 -57.46 -20.83
CA ALA A 360 -13.72 -57.49 -22.22
C ALA A 360 -13.89 -56.12 -22.87
N VAL A 361 -12.97 -55.75 -23.77
CA VAL A 361 -13.06 -54.50 -24.54
C VAL A 361 -14.27 -54.59 -25.48
N VAL A 362 -15.11 -53.55 -25.46
CA VAL A 362 -16.22 -53.38 -26.39
C VAL A 362 -15.68 -52.79 -27.69
N GLY A 363 -15.78 -53.52 -28.79
CA GLY A 363 -15.30 -53.08 -30.10
C GLY A 363 -13.90 -53.58 -30.45
N ALA A 364 -13.26 -52.96 -31.44
CA ALA A 364 -11.97 -53.39 -32.00
C ALA A 364 -10.75 -52.64 -31.42
N GLY A 365 -10.94 -51.68 -30.52
CA GLY A 365 -9.90 -50.82 -29.98
C GLY A 365 -10.48 -49.62 -29.21
N PRO A 366 -9.65 -48.62 -28.87
CA PRO A 366 -10.13 -47.39 -28.27
C PRO A 366 -10.98 -46.60 -29.26
N VAL A 367 -11.94 -45.83 -28.73
CA VAL A 367 -12.65 -44.81 -29.51
C VAL A 367 -11.89 -43.50 -29.35
N THR A 368 -11.26 -43.05 -30.43
CA THR A 368 -10.58 -41.75 -30.49
C THR A 368 -11.60 -40.65 -30.73
N ILE A 369 -11.61 -39.64 -29.86
CA ILE A 369 -12.39 -38.41 -30.03
C ILE A 369 -11.41 -37.28 -30.33
N ASP A 370 -11.56 -36.67 -31.51
CA ASP A 370 -10.78 -35.51 -31.92
C ASP A 370 -11.46 -34.23 -31.42
N VAL A 371 -10.77 -33.47 -30.59
CA VAL A 371 -11.34 -32.29 -29.91
C VAL A 371 -11.52 -31.14 -30.91
N ASP A 372 -10.80 -31.16 -32.03
CA ASP A 372 -10.95 -30.20 -33.13
C ASP A 372 -11.95 -30.63 -34.22
N GLY A 373 -12.53 -31.83 -34.05
CA GLY A 373 -13.45 -32.44 -34.98
C GLY A 373 -14.67 -31.55 -35.24
N ALA A 374 -15.15 -31.54 -36.48
CA ALA A 374 -16.32 -30.76 -36.88
C ALA A 374 -17.54 -31.09 -36.01
N GLY A 375 -17.97 -30.15 -35.17
CA GLY A 375 -19.09 -30.32 -34.24
C GLY A 375 -18.73 -30.95 -32.90
N VAL A 376 -17.44 -31.15 -32.57
CA VAL A 376 -16.95 -31.71 -31.30
C VAL A 376 -16.30 -30.64 -30.41
N SER A 377 -15.84 -29.53 -30.99
CA SER A 377 -15.07 -28.47 -30.32
C SER A 377 -15.77 -27.73 -29.18
N THR A 378 -17.04 -28.03 -28.93
CA THR A 378 -17.89 -27.41 -27.88
C THR A 378 -18.34 -28.50 -26.90
N LEU A 379 -18.69 -28.16 -25.66
CA LEU A 379 -19.21 -29.16 -24.72
C LEU A 379 -20.47 -29.85 -25.24
N ASN A 380 -21.41 -29.11 -25.84
CA ASN A 380 -22.59 -29.70 -26.47
C ASN A 380 -22.22 -30.74 -27.56
N GLY A 381 -21.21 -30.40 -28.36
CA GLY A 381 -20.67 -31.27 -29.39
C GLY A 381 -20.01 -32.53 -28.85
N LEU A 382 -19.19 -32.36 -27.81
CA LEU A 382 -18.52 -33.45 -27.12
C LEU A 382 -19.52 -34.41 -26.48
N THR A 383 -20.54 -33.89 -25.79
CA THR A 383 -21.65 -34.68 -25.21
C THR A 383 -22.39 -35.47 -26.29
N GLY A 384 -22.72 -34.84 -27.42
CA GLY A 384 -23.34 -35.53 -28.56
C GLY A 384 -22.47 -36.66 -29.12
N THR A 385 -21.16 -36.43 -29.20
CA THR A 385 -20.18 -37.43 -29.68
C THR A 385 -20.07 -38.61 -28.74
N ILE A 386 -19.96 -38.37 -27.42
CA ILE A 386 -19.90 -39.43 -26.40
C ILE A 386 -21.19 -40.24 -26.37
N ASN A 387 -22.35 -39.59 -26.48
CA ASN A 387 -23.66 -40.26 -26.54
C ASN A 387 -23.85 -41.12 -27.81
N GLY A 388 -23.03 -40.90 -28.84
CA GLY A 388 -22.97 -41.74 -30.03
C GLY A 388 -22.18 -43.04 -29.82
N ILE A 389 -21.39 -43.15 -28.75
CA ILE A 389 -20.56 -44.32 -28.43
C ILE A 389 -21.41 -45.35 -27.69
N ALA A 390 -21.40 -46.60 -28.16
CA ALA A 390 -22.17 -47.68 -27.53
C ALA A 390 -21.76 -47.90 -26.06
N ASN A 391 -22.75 -48.01 -25.18
CA ASN A 391 -22.59 -48.20 -23.73
C ASN A 391 -21.98 -47.00 -22.98
N MET A 392 -22.03 -45.79 -23.56
CA MET A 392 -21.67 -44.55 -22.88
C MET A 392 -22.84 -43.58 -22.85
N ASN A 393 -22.86 -42.73 -21.84
CA ASN A 393 -23.75 -41.58 -21.74
C ASN A 393 -22.98 -40.40 -21.15
N ALA A 394 -23.28 -39.21 -21.62
CA ALA A 394 -22.79 -37.94 -21.15
C ALA A 394 -23.96 -36.96 -21.04
N GLU A 395 -23.96 -36.19 -19.96
CA GLU A 395 -24.98 -35.19 -19.67
C GLU A 395 -24.30 -33.92 -19.16
N LEU A 396 -24.83 -32.76 -19.56
CA LEU A 396 -24.44 -31.47 -19.02
C LEU A 396 -25.46 -31.08 -17.97
N THR A 397 -25.04 -31.05 -16.71
CA THR A 397 -25.88 -30.62 -15.60
C THR A 397 -25.69 -29.11 -15.39
N PRO A 398 -26.79 -28.36 -15.16
CA PRO A 398 -26.75 -26.91 -14.98
C PRO A 398 -26.23 -26.49 -13.60
#